data_AF-A0A944CCV9-F1
#
_entry.id   AF-A0A944CCV9-F1
#
_cell.length_a   1.000
_cell.length_b   1.000
_cell.length_c   1.000
_cell.angle_alpha   90.00
_cell.angle_beta   90.00
_cell.angle_gamma   90.00
#
_symmetry.space_group_name_H-M   'P 1'
#
loop_
_entity.id
_entity.type
_entity.pdbx_description
1 polymer ?
#
loop_
_entity_poly.entity_id
_entity_poly.type
_entity_poly.pdbx_seq_one_letter_code
_entity_poly.pdbx_strand_id
1 'polypeptide(L)'
;MRLPLTDTPGPEKLIAAHAAGIGYSRLGMPHDQIDGGEAQKDDATAVTSPEVQTILLYLRKTRKKAETVRENAPAGSYLDGVLSRTIAGIDQEISQLRYLLNSADDATKTLSGRPQRMRPAL
;
A
#
# COMPACT_ATOMS: atom_id res chain seq x y z
N MET A 1 -9.75 -31.39 -30.20
CA MET A 1 -10.71 -30.99 -29.16
C MET A 1 -10.20 -29.72 -28.49
N ARG A 2 -10.92 -28.60 -28.60
CA ARG A 2 -10.54 -27.29 -28.01
C ARG A 2 -11.27 -27.14 -26.67
N LEU A 3 -10.52 -26.95 -25.59
CA LEU A 3 -11.05 -26.66 -24.26
C LEU A 3 -11.54 -25.21 -24.19
N PRO A 4 -12.72 -24.91 -23.61
CA PRO A 4 -13.16 -23.54 -23.40
C PRO A 4 -12.38 -22.92 -22.23
N LEU A 5 -11.70 -21.80 -22.49
CA LEU A 5 -11.14 -20.94 -21.44
C LEU A 5 -12.31 -20.24 -20.75
N THR A 6 -12.56 -20.59 -19.49
CA THR A 6 -13.49 -19.86 -18.64
C THR A 6 -12.83 -18.56 -18.19
N ASP A 7 -13.36 -17.44 -18.68
CA ASP A 7 -13.06 -16.08 -18.22
C ASP A 7 -13.47 -15.95 -16.74
N THR A 8 -12.57 -16.30 -15.84
CA THR A 8 -12.65 -15.88 -14.45
C THR A 8 -11.95 -14.52 -14.37
N PRO A 9 -12.67 -13.43 -14.01
CA PRO A 9 -12.03 -12.13 -13.90
C PRO A 9 -11.02 -12.17 -12.75
N GLY A 10 -9.73 -12.14 -13.11
CA GLY A 10 -8.63 -12.03 -12.17
C GLY A 10 -8.63 -10.68 -11.45
N PRO A 11 -7.86 -10.56 -10.34
CA PRO A 11 -7.79 -9.35 -9.50
C PRO A 11 -7.26 -8.10 -10.25
N GLU A 12 -6.77 -8.28 -11.48
CA GLU A 12 -6.27 -7.21 -12.36
C GLU A 12 -7.35 -6.15 -12.68
N LYS A 13 -8.63 -6.55 -12.76
CA LYS A 13 -9.74 -5.61 -13.02
C LYS A 13 -10.03 -4.66 -11.85
N LEU A 14 -9.70 -5.05 -10.62
CA LEU A 14 -9.87 -4.17 -9.45
C LEU A 14 -8.80 -3.07 -9.42
N ILE A 15 -7.61 -3.34 -9.95
CA ILE A 15 -6.48 -2.39 -9.94
C ILE A 15 -6.66 -1.33 -11.04
N ALA A 16 -7.17 -1.71 -12.21
CA ALA A 16 -7.42 -0.78 -13.31
C ALA A 16 -8.43 0.33 -12.95
N ALA A 17 -9.42 0.02 -12.11
CA ALA A 17 -10.38 1.02 -11.64
C ALA A 17 -9.75 2.05 -10.69
N HIS A 18 -8.73 1.65 -9.92
CA HIS A 18 -8.09 2.52 -8.93
C HIS A 18 -6.93 3.36 -9.50
N ALA A 19 -6.31 2.91 -10.60
CA ALA A 19 -5.19 3.61 -11.24
C ALA A 19 -5.62 4.80 -12.13
N ALA A 20 -6.91 4.88 -12.51
CA ALA A 20 -7.43 5.95 -13.36
C ALA A 20 -7.55 7.32 -12.65
N GLY A 21 -7.30 7.40 -11.35
CA GLY A 21 -7.49 8.62 -10.55
C GLY A 21 -6.23 9.45 -10.25
N ILE A 22 -5.02 8.94 -10.52
CA ILE A 22 -3.78 9.66 -10.14
C ILE A 22 -3.19 10.34 -11.38
N GLY A 23 -3.81 11.45 -11.78
CA GLY A 23 -3.30 12.33 -12.82
C GLY A 23 -2.15 13.20 -12.30
N TYR A 24 -0.94 12.99 -12.82
CA TYR A 24 0.15 13.96 -12.69
C TYR A 24 -0.12 15.12 -13.66
N SER A 25 -0.78 16.17 -13.19
CA SER A 25 -0.90 17.47 -13.85
C SER A 25 -1.18 18.47 -12.72
N ARG A 26 -0.51 19.60 -12.54
CA ARG A 26 0.06 20.53 -13.51
C ARG A 26 0.91 21.54 -12.73
N LEU A 27 2.16 21.76 -13.14
CA LEU A 27 2.94 22.93 -12.72
C LEU A 27 2.28 24.20 -13.30
N GLY A 28 1.95 25.18 -12.44
CA GLY A 28 1.74 26.59 -12.84
C GLY A 28 0.45 27.28 -12.36
N MET A 29 0.56 27.99 -11.21
CA MET A 29 -0.09 29.27 -10.82
C MET A 29 -1.64 29.37 -10.72
N PRO A 30 -2.18 30.41 -10.04
CA PRO A 30 -2.17 30.66 -8.60
C PRO A 30 -3.58 30.54 -7.98
N HIS A 31 -3.64 30.46 -6.65
CA HIS A 31 -4.85 30.51 -5.82
C HIS A 31 -5.74 31.71 -6.16
N ASP A 32 -6.94 31.47 -6.68
CA ASP A 32 -8.18 32.06 -6.16
C ASP A 32 -9.40 31.51 -6.93
N GLN A 33 -10.10 30.55 -6.32
CA GLN A 33 -11.55 30.41 -6.37
C GLN A 33 -11.94 29.18 -5.57
N ILE A 34 -12.35 29.44 -4.33
CA ILE A 34 -13.11 28.53 -3.50
C ILE A 34 -14.51 28.52 -4.11
N ASP A 35 -14.83 27.51 -4.91
CA ASP A 35 -16.21 27.16 -5.24
C ASP A 35 -16.50 25.78 -4.65
N GLY A 36 -17.61 25.70 -3.93
CA GLY A 36 -17.97 24.65 -2.99
C GLY A 36 -18.36 23.34 -3.65
N GLY A 37 -17.41 22.68 -4.32
CA GLY A 37 -17.53 21.28 -4.68
C GLY A 37 -17.51 20.44 -3.41
N GLU A 38 -18.65 19.85 -3.07
CA GLU A 38 -18.82 18.90 -1.98
C GLU A 38 -17.61 17.97 -1.92
N ALA A 39 -16.88 18.00 -0.79
CA ALA A 39 -15.87 17.01 -0.50
C ALA A 39 -16.60 15.67 -0.56
N GLN A 40 -16.41 14.94 -1.67
CA GLN A 40 -16.76 13.55 -1.79
C GLN A 40 -16.11 12.91 -0.57
N LYS A 41 -16.93 12.56 0.42
CA LYS A 41 -16.51 11.71 1.52
C LYS A 41 -16.21 10.39 0.84
N ASP A 42 -15.00 10.27 0.33
CA ASP A 42 -14.37 8.99 0.13
C ASP A 42 -14.38 8.39 1.53
N ASP A 43 -15.38 7.55 1.80
CA ASP A 43 -15.39 6.65 2.93
C ASP A 43 -14.06 5.90 2.82
N ALA A 44 -13.07 6.37 3.57
CA ALA A 44 -11.75 5.79 3.61
C ALA A 44 -11.95 4.33 4.03
N THR A 45 -11.93 3.45 3.04
CA THR A 45 -12.21 2.04 3.23
C THR A 45 -11.22 1.55 4.28
N ALA A 46 -11.75 1.15 5.43
CA ALA A 46 -10.93 0.78 6.56
C ALA A 46 -10.08 -0.44 6.17
N VAL A 47 -8.80 -0.19 5.89
CA VAL A 47 -7.85 -1.23 5.49
C VAL A 47 -7.65 -2.17 6.66
N THR A 48 -7.98 -3.44 6.47
CA THR A 48 -7.92 -4.46 7.52
C THR A 48 -6.52 -5.06 7.63
N SER A 49 -6.12 -5.51 8.82
CA SER A 49 -4.85 -6.22 9.04
C SER A 49 -4.57 -7.36 8.04
N PRO A 50 -5.53 -8.26 7.70
CA PRO A 50 -5.29 -9.30 6.71
C PRO A 50 -5.04 -8.77 5.28
N GLU A 51 -5.66 -7.66 4.90
CA GLU A 51 -5.39 -7.00 3.62
C GLU A 51 -3.96 -6.44 3.60
N VAL A 52 -3.51 -5.78 4.68
CA VAL A 52 -2.13 -5.31 4.79
C VAL A 52 -1.12 -6.47 4.73
N GLN A 53 -1.41 -7.59 5.39
CA GLN A 53 -0.56 -8.79 5.31
C GLN A 53 -0.47 -9.35 3.89
N THR A 54 -1.58 -9.31 3.14
CA THR A 54 -1.61 -9.72 1.73
C THR A 54 -0.74 -8.79 0.86
N ILE A 55 -0.84 -7.48 1.07
CA ILE A 55 0.00 -6.49 0.38
C ILE A 55 1.48 -6.71 0.71
N LEU A 56 1.82 -6.94 1.99
CA LEU A 56 3.19 -7.27 2.41
C LEU A 56 3.74 -8.51 1.72
N LEU A 57 2.92 -9.57 1.56
CA LEU A 57 3.33 -10.77 0.83
C LEU A 57 3.61 -10.47 -0.64
N TYR A 58 2.74 -9.68 -1.27
CA TYR A 58 2.90 -9.25 -2.66
C TYR A 58 4.20 -8.45 -2.84
N LEU A 59 4.41 -7.41 -2.03
CA LEU A 59 5.60 -6.56 -2.09
C LEU A 59 6.89 -7.36 -1.93
N ARG A 60 6.94 -8.33 -1.00
CA ARG A 60 8.11 -9.22 -0.84
C ARG A 60 8.38 -10.07 -2.08
N LYS A 61 7.33 -10.62 -2.71
CA LYS A 61 7.47 -11.38 -3.96
C LYS A 61 7.96 -10.50 -5.10
N THR A 62 7.40 -9.30 -5.22
CA THR A 62 7.79 -8.32 -6.24
C THR A 62 9.22 -7.86 -6.06
N ARG A 63 9.65 -7.57 -4.83
CA ARG A 63 11.05 -7.26 -4.48
C ARG A 63 12.00 -8.36 -4.95
N LYS A 64 11.71 -9.62 -4.57
CA LYS A 64 12.53 -10.76 -4.97
C LYS A 64 12.61 -10.91 -6.49
N LYS A 65 11.49 -10.70 -7.19
CA LYS A 65 11.47 -10.71 -8.66
C LYS A 65 12.33 -9.59 -9.24
N ALA A 66 12.25 -8.37 -8.69
CA ALA A 66 13.06 -7.24 -9.13
C ALA A 66 14.56 -7.50 -8.92
N GLU A 67 14.94 -8.12 -7.80
CA GLU A 67 16.32 -8.58 -7.54
C GLU A 67 16.79 -9.56 -8.61
N THR A 68 16.01 -10.61 -8.90
CA THR A 68 16.35 -11.60 -9.93
C THR A 68 16.47 -10.96 -11.32
N VAL A 69 15.60 -10.02 -11.68
CA VAL A 69 15.73 -9.31 -12.97
C VAL A 69 16.98 -8.44 -12.99
N ARG A 70 17.30 -7.77 -11.88
CA ARG A 70 18.47 -6.89 -11.77
C ARG A 70 19.79 -7.66 -11.86
N GLU A 71 19.87 -8.84 -11.27
CA GLU A 71 21.05 -9.72 -11.36
C GLU A 71 21.40 -10.08 -12.82
N ASN A 72 20.40 -10.08 -13.70
CA ASN A 72 20.55 -10.35 -15.13
C ASN A 72 20.63 -9.07 -15.98
N ALA A 73 20.47 -7.89 -15.38
CA ALA A 73 20.54 -6.63 -16.10
C ALA A 73 22.01 -6.22 -16.31
N PRO A 74 22.37 -5.64 -17.48
CA PRO A 74 23.71 -5.10 -17.67
C PRO A 74 24.02 -4.02 -16.62
N ALA A 75 25.16 -4.14 -15.94
CA ALA A 75 25.58 -3.20 -14.90
C ALA A 75 25.66 -1.78 -15.45
N GLY A 76 25.13 -0.81 -14.70
CA GLY A 76 25.12 0.60 -15.11
C GLY A 76 24.15 0.92 -16.25
N SER A 77 23.37 -0.05 -16.73
CA SER A 77 22.25 0.22 -17.64
C SER A 77 21.15 1.01 -16.94
N TYR A 78 20.33 1.70 -17.74
CA TYR A 78 19.12 2.35 -17.22
C TYR A 78 18.23 1.38 -16.42
N LEU A 79 18.10 0.14 -16.89
CA LEU A 79 17.29 -0.88 -16.22
C LEU A 79 17.85 -1.25 -14.85
N ASP A 80 19.17 -1.41 -14.70
CA ASP A 80 19.83 -1.64 -13.40
C ASP A 80 19.54 -0.49 -12.43
N GLY A 81 19.67 0.76 -12.89
CA GLY A 81 19.36 1.94 -12.08
C GLY A 81 17.89 2.05 -11.68
N VAL A 82 16.96 1.73 -12.60
CA VAL A 82 15.52 1.69 -12.29
C VAL A 82 15.23 0.60 -11.27
N LEU A 83 15.71 -0.62 -11.49
CA LEU A 83 15.46 -1.75 -10.59
C LEU A 83 16.04 -1.49 -9.19
N SER A 84 17.23 -0.87 -9.10
CA SER A 84 17.81 -0.47 -7.82
C SER A 84 16.89 0.49 -7.06
N ARG A 85 16.36 1.54 -7.73
CA ARG A 85 15.40 2.47 -7.10
C ARG A 85 14.07 1.81 -6.75
N THR A 86 13.56 0.94 -7.62
CA THR A 86 12.32 0.19 -7.38
C THR A 86 12.45 -0.71 -6.15
N ILE A 87 13.56 -1.44 -6.01
CA ILE A 87 13.81 -2.29 -4.84
C ILE A 87 13.85 -1.43 -3.56
N ALA A 88 14.56 -0.30 -3.59
CA ALA A 88 14.63 0.62 -2.46
C ALA A 88 13.25 1.19 -2.07
N GLY A 89 12.42 1.55 -3.06
CA GLY A 89 11.04 2.00 -2.83
C GLY A 89 10.18 0.91 -2.20
N ILE A 90 10.25 -0.33 -2.69
CA ILE A 90 9.52 -1.46 -2.10
C ILE A 90 9.97 -1.72 -0.65
N ASP A 91 11.27 -1.61 -0.35
CA ASP A 91 11.79 -1.77 1.02
C ASP A 91 11.24 -0.70 1.97
N GLN A 92 11.10 0.54 1.48
CA GLN A 92 10.47 1.63 2.23
C GLN A 92 8.99 1.35 2.49
N GLU A 93 8.23 0.94 1.48
CA GLU A 93 6.80 0.61 1.62
C GLU A 93 6.58 -0.55 2.61
N ILE A 94 7.39 -1.61 2.53
CA ILE A 94 7.34 -2.72 3.49
C ILE A 94 7.57 -2.23 4.92
N SER A 95 8.53 -1.32 5.11
CA SER A 95 8.84 -0.75 6.42
C SER A 95 7.69 0.09 6.96
N GLN A 96 7.06 0.91 6.12
CA GLN A 96 5.89 1.72 6.46
C GLN A 96 4.69 0.83 6.86
N LEU A 97 4.38 -0.21 6.08
CA LEU A 97 3.27 -1.11 6.38
C LEU A 97 3.50 -1.89 7.68
N ARG A 98 4.75 -2.31 7.96
CA ARG A 98 5.11 -2.94 9.24
C ARG A 98 4.94 -1.98 10.42
N TYR A 99 5.36 -0.73 10.25
CA TYR A 99 5.18 0.29 11.28
C TYR A 99 3.70 0.52 11.61
N LEU A 100 2.86 0.63 10.58
CA LEU A 100 1.42 0.83 10.74
C LEU A 100 0.74 -0.35 11.43
N LEU A 101 1.09 -1.59 11.06
CA LEU A 101 0.57 -2.80 11.71
C LEU A 101 0.92 -2.85 13.20
N ASN A 102 2.20 -2.63 13.54
CA ASN A 102 2.63 -2.66 14.93
C ASN A 102 1.99 -1.53 15.76
N SER A 103 1.84 -0.34 15.17
CA SER A 103 1.19 0.81 15.82
C SER A 103 -0.29 0.57 16.10
N ALA A 104 -0.99 -0.14 15.20
CA ALA A 104 -2.40 -0.50 15.39
C ALA A 104 -2.57 -1.52 16.52
N ASP A 105 -1.68 -2.51 16.62
CA ASP A 105 -1.70 -3.50 17.70
C ASP A 105 -1.47 -2.82 19.07
N ASP A 106 -0.54 -1.87 19.17
CA ASP A 106 -0.30 -1.12 20.41
C ASP A 106 -1.52 -0.27 20.83
N ALA A 107 -2.19 0.39 19.88
CA ALA A 107 -3.40 1.17 20.16
C ALA A 107 -4.52 0.29 20.75
N THR A 108 -4.74 -0.92 20.21
CA THR A 108 -5.75 -1.85 20.76
C THR A 108 -5.35 -2.41 22.14
N LYS A 109 -4.06 -2.57 22.41
CA LYS A 109 -3.54 -3.04 23.70
C LYS A 109 -3.74 -2.01 24.82
N THR A 110 -3.60 -0.72 24.52
CA THR A 110 -3.85 0.35 25.52
C THR A 110 -5.32 0.44 25.93
N LEU A 111 -6.25 0.20 25.01
CA LEU A 111 -7.70 0.24 25.26
C LEU A 111 -8.22 -1.00 26.01
N SER A 112 -7.55 -2.15 25.89
CA SER A 112 -7.90 -3.38 26.61
C SER A 112 -7.31 -3.49 28.02
N GLY A 113 -6.54 -2.49 28.44
CA GLY A 113 -6.10 -2.33 29.83
C GLY A 113 -7.29 -2.08 30.75
N ARG A 114 -7.84 -3.16 31.33
CA ARG A 114 -8.89 -3.12 32.37
C ARG A 114 -8.55 -2.03 33.40
N PRO A 115 -9.44 -1.05 33.67
CA PRO A 115 -9.16 -0.03 34.67
C PRO A 115 -8.91 -0.74 36.00
N GLN A 116 -7.67 -0.66 36.47
CA GLN A 116 -7.25 -1.24 37.73
C GLN A 116 -7.97 -0.44 38.82
N ARG A 117 -9.14 -0.96 39.25
CA ARG A 117 -9.90 -0.38 40.36
C ARG A 117 -8.95 -0.26 41.55
N MET A 118 -8.64 0.98 41.93
CA MET A 118 -7.92 1.28 43.16
C MET A 118 -8.64 0.58 44.30
N ARG A 119 -7.95 -0.32 45.00
CA ARG A 119 -8.50 -0.92 46.22
C ARG A 119 -8.37 0.13 47.34
N PRO A 120 -9.43 0.37 48.12
CA PRO A 120 -9.35 1.29 49.25
C PRO A 120 -8.35 0.74 50.28
N ALA A 121 -7.58 1.63 50.88
CA ALA A 121 -6.72 1.30 52.00
C ALA A 121 -7.61 0.97 53.22
N LEU A 122 -7.29 -0.14 53.89
CA LEU A 122 -7.88 -0.55 55.17
C LEU A 122 -7.20 0.18 56.33
#